data_AF-A0A2N3B949-F1
#
_entry.id   AF-A0A2N3B949-F1
#
_cell.length_a   1.000
_cell.length_b   1.000
_cell.length_c   1.000
_cell.angle_alpha   90.00
_cell.angle_beta   90.00
_cell.angle_gamma   90.00
#
_symmetry.space_group_name_H-M   'P 1'
#
loop_
_entity.id
_entity.type
_entity.pdbx_description
1 polymer ?
#
loop_
_entity_poly.entity_id
_entity_poly.type
_entity_poly.pdbx_seq_one_letter_code
_entity_poly.pdbx_strand_id
1 'polypeptide(L)'
;MVARTSTCLRRLAGGRRSGIVGFSRFLANPRVTVEALLDGWGAELSQGCAGRHILAIQDTSEINFTTTRERSRGLGEIGKGSGRGVLLHAMLGLDAETGGILGLAAGRVWTRDGRVTVPHRHRPLSEKESQRWLSTAEAAKTVLRQAHMVTEISDRESDLYEKWARLPEPGFHILTRAMVDRSIREGGGKLSSAPLRMAGTASVA
;
A
#
# COMPACT_ATOMS: atom_id res chain seq x y z
N MET A 1 13.51 8.18 14.26
CA MET A 1 13.26 8.85 12.98
C MET A 1 12.17 9.90 13.10
N VAL A 2 10.99 9.55 13.60
CA VAL A 2 9.85 10.46 13.80
C VAL A 2 10.20 11.68 14.68
N ALA A 3 10.64 11.46 15.93
CA ALA A 3 10.95 12.54 16.87
C ALA A 3 12.06 13.51 16.42
N ARG A 4 12.89 13.12 15.45
CA ARG A 4 13.99 13.96 14.92
C ARG A 4 13.84 14.31 13.45
N THR A 5 12.70 13.95 12.84
CA THR A 5 12.35 14.22 11.44
C THR A 5 13.50 14.04 10.45
N SER A 6 14.29 12.97 10.63
CA SER A 6 15.51 12.77 9.85
C SER A 6 15.77 11.29 9.57
N THR A 7 16.36 11.02 8.41
CA THR A 7 16.90 9.71 8.03
C THR A 7 18.43 9.65 8.20
N CYS A 8 19.07 10.75 8.59
CA CYS A 8 20.51 10.80 8.80
C CYS A 8 20.88 10.18 10.16
N LEU A 9 21.57 9.03 10.15
CA LEU A 9 21.95 8.30 11.37
C LEU A 9 22.71 9.17 12.38
N ARG A 10 23.58 10.06 11.91
CA ARG A 10 24.30 11.01 12.78
C ARG A 10 23.34 11.95 13.52
N ARG A 11 22.32 12.49 12.84
CA ARG A 11 21.31 13.37 13.46
C ARG A 11 20.40 12.58 14.39
N LEU A 12 20.02 11.36 13.99
CA LEU A 12 19.25 10.43 14.83
C LEU A 12 19.94 10.11 16.14
N ALA A 13 21.25 9.88 16.09
CA ALA A 13 22.07 9.61 17.27
C ALA A 13 22.40 10.88 18.09
N GLY A 14 22.03 12.07 17.62
CA GLY A 14 22.44 13.33 18.24
C GLY A 14 23.96 13.53 18.24
N GLY A 15 24.64 13.05 17.20
CA GLY A 15 26.10 13.13 17.08
C GLY A 15 26.88 12.13 17.94
N ARG A 16 26.22 11.37 18.85
CA ARG A 16 26.89 10.42 19.73
C ARG A 16 27.36 9.18 18.97
N ARG A 17 28.65 8.89 19.03
CA ARG A 17 29.27 7.75 18.33
C ARG A 17 28.60 6.41 18.67
N SER A 18 28.31 6.16 19.95
CA SER A 18 27.64 4.91 20.38
C SER A 18 26.26 4.73 19.72
N GLY A 19 25.47 5.81 19.62
CA GLY A 19 24.18 5.78 18.94
C GLY A 19 24.30 5.54 17.44
N ILE A 20 25.28 6.16 16.78
CA ILE A 20 25.55 5.96 15.34
C ILE A 20 25.90 4.49 15.09
N VAL A 21 26.83 3.93 15.86
CA VAL A 21 27.24 2.53 15.76
C VAL A 21 26.06 1.60 16.05
N GLY A 22 25.24 1.92 17.04
CA GLY A 22 24.02 1.16 17.37
C GLY A 22 23.04 1.10 16.20
N PHE A 23 22.68 2.25 15.63
CA PHE A 23 21.79 2.29 14.46
C PHE A 23 22.40 1.59 13.25
N SER A 24 23.68 1.78 12.96
CA SER A 24 24.36 1.11 11.86
C SER A 24 24.35 -0.41 12.03
N ARG A 25 24.62 -0.91 13.25
CA ARG A 25 24.56 -2.36 13.54
C ARG A 25 23.15 -2.90 13.41
N PHE A 26 22.14 -2.16 13.87
CA PHE A 26 20.74 -2.57 13.73
C PHE A 26 20.33 -2.69 12.26
N LEU A 27 20.61 -1.68 11.44
CA LEU A 27 20.26 -1.67 10.02
C LEU A 27 21.09 -2.64 9.16
N ALA A 28 22.29 -3.01 9.61
CA ALA A 28 23.14 -3.99 8.95
C ALA A 28 22.95 -5.42 9.48
N ASN A 29 22.07 -5.62 10.47
CA ASN A 29 21.85 -6.93 11.06
C ASN A 29 20.96 -7.78 10.14
N PRO A 30 21.44 -8.92 9.61
CA PRO A 30 20.65 -9.77 8.72
C PRO A 30 19.39 -10.36 9.38
N ARG A 31 19.30 -10.33 10.71
CA ARG A 31 18.09 -10.74 11.45
C ARG A 31 16.99 -9.67 11.46
N VAL A 32 17.30 -8.43 11.11
CA VAL A 32 16.33 -7.35 10.96
C VAL A 32 15.95 -7.29 9.47
N THR A 33 14.88 -7.99 9.10
CA THR A 33 14.38 -8.03 7.72
C THR A 33 13.36 -6.93 7.48
N VAL A 34 13.14 -6.57 6.21
CA VAL A 34 12.11 -5.59 5.85
C VAL A 34 10.73 -6.14 6.19
N GLU A 35 10.51 -7.43 5.95
CA GLU A 35 9.28 -8.15 6.27
C GLU A 35 8.98 -8.06 7.76
N ALA A 36 9.96 -8.32 8.65
CA ALA A 36 9.76 -8.21 10.09
C ALA A 36 9.46 -6.78 10.55
N LEU A 37 9.99 -5.76 9.87
CA LEU A 37 9.65 -4.36 10.15
C LEU A 37 8.22 -4.02 9.69
N LEU A 38 7.79 -4.57 8.56
CA LEU A 38 6.43 -4.42 8.03
C LEU A 38 5.40 -5.20 8.87
N ASP A 39 5.74 -6.37 9.39
CA ASP A 39 4.89 -7.17 10.28
C ASP A 39 4.64 -6.44 11.62
N GLY A 40 5.56 -5.57 12.02
CA GLY A 40 5.36 -4.67 13.15
C GLY A 40 4.34 -3.55 12.87
N TRP A 41 3.97 -3.31 11.61
CA TRP A 41 2.85 -2.43 11.29
C TRP A 41 1.54 -3.07 11.77
N GLY A 42 0.53 -2.24 11.93
CA GLY A 42 -0.77 -2.72 12.37
C GLY A 42 -0.86 -3.02 13.87
N ALA A 43 0.24 -3.08 14.63
CA ALA A 43 0.18 -3.37 16.07
C ALA A 43 -0.70 -2.36 16.83
N GLU A 44 -0.39 -1.06 16.72
CA GLU A 44 -1.19 0.02 17.32
C GLU A 44 -2.57 0.13 16.68
N LEU A 45 -2.65 0.02 15.34
CA LEU A 45 -3.91 0.10 14.60
C LEU A 45 -4.89 -1.02 14.99
N SER A 46 -4.41 -2.24 15.22
CA SER A 46 -5.25 -3.40 15.57
C SER A 46 -5.98 -3.22 16.89
N GLN A 47 -5.39 -2.46 17.82
CA GLN A 47 -6.02 -2.05 19.07
C GLN A 47 -6.90 -0.82 18.86
N GLY A 48 -6.40 0.17 18.12
CA GLY A 48 -7.09 1.43 17.88
C GLY A 48 -8.31 1.34 16.96
N CYS A 49 -8.49 0.23 16.24
CA CYS A 49 -9.61 0.03 15.31
C CYS A 49 -10.86 -0.62 15.92
N ALA A 50 -10.75 -1.17 17.13
CA ALA A 50 -11.82 -1.99 17.72
C ALA A 50 -13.17 -1.25 17.77
N GLY A 51 -14.21 -1.85 17.20
CA GLY A 51 -15.57 -1.31 17.18
C GLY A 51 -15.80 -0.09 16.28
N ARG A 52 -14.81 0.33 15.49
CA ARG A 52 -14.88 1.54 14.65
C ARG A 52 -15.14 1.21 13.19
N HIS A 53 -15.58 2.22 12.44
CA HIS A 53 -15.51 2.20 10.98
C HIS A 53 -14.16 2.75 10.54
N ILE A 54 -13.39 1.92 9.83
CA ILE A 54 -12.05 2.26 9.35
C ILE A 54 -12.06 2.52 7.84
N LEU A 55 -11.49 3.64 7.43
CA LEU A 55 -11.11 3.89 6.04
C LEU A 55 -9.69 3.36 5.83
N ALA A 56 -9.56 2.29 5.05
CA ALA A 56 -8.30 1.63 4.77
C ALA A 56 -7.79 2.05 3.39
N ILE A 57 -7.03 3.14 3.35
CA ILE A 57 -6.58 3.80 2.11
C ILE A 57 -5.26 3.17 1.67
N GLN A 58 -5.16 2.66 0.45
CA GLN A 58 -3.91 2.13 -0.07
C GLN A 58 -3.47 2.81 -1.37
N ASP A 59 -2.15 2.97 -1.52
CA ASP A 59 -1.51 3.52 -2.72
C ASP A 59 -0.04 3.06 -2.84
N THR A 60 0.56 3.29 -4.01
CA THR A 60 1.97 3.02 -4.28
C THR A 60 2.78 4.30 -4.49
N SER A 61 3.91 4.39 -3.81
CA SER A 61 4.92 5.43 -3.99
C SER A 61 6.24 4.83 -4.45
N GLU A 62 7.00 5.59 -5.23
CA GLU A 62 8.38 5.25 -5.61
C GLU A 62 9.35 6.15 -4.82
N ILE A 63 10.30 5.54 -4.12
CA ILE A 63 11.38 6.24 -3.42
C ILE A 63 12.58 6.31 -4.37
N ASN A 64 12.78 7.48 -4.97
CA ASN A 64 13.84 7.72 -5.94
C ASN A 64 15.17 8.05 -5.26
N PHE A 65 16.26 7.45 -5.75
CA PHE A 65 17.62 7.76 -5.35
C PHE A 65 18.42 8.24 -6.57
N THR A 66 19.08 9.38 -6.42
CA THR A 66 20.02 9.87 -7.43
C THR A 66 21.26 8.96 -7.45
N THR A 67 21.29 8.02 -8.39
CA THR A 67 22.41 7.10 -8.60
C THR A 67 22.55 6.73 -10.07
N THR A 68 23.60 5.98 -10.42
CA THR A 68 23.83 5.44 -11.77
C THR A 68 23.58 3.94 -11.79
N ARG A 69 23.47 3.36 -12.99
CA ARG A 69 23.24 1.91 -13.16
C ARG A 69 24.34 1.07 -12.50
N GLU A 70 25.58 1.51 -12.58
CA GLU A 70 26.77 0.84 -12.03
C GLU A 70 26.84 0.95 -10.50
N ARG A 71 26.08 1.90 -9.92
CA ARG A 71 26.06 2.18 -8.47
C ARG A 71 24.67 1.96 -7.87
N SER A 72 23.85 1.12 -8.50
CA SER A 72 22.48 0.85 -8.07
C SER A 72 22.39 0.22 -6.69
N ARG A 73 23.40 -0.58 -6.26
CA ARG A 73 23.46 -1.20 -4.93
C ARG A 73 22.16 -1.95 -4.57
N GLY A 74 21.57 -2.64 -5.54
CA GLY A 74 20.31 -3.38 -5.38
C GLY A 74 19.03 -2.55 -5.63
N LEU A 75 19.13 -1.26 -5.93
CA LEU A 75 17.98 -0.44 -6.33
C LEU A 75 17.47 -0.85 -7.71
N GLY A 76 16.15 -1.04 -7.83
CA GLY A 76 15.46 -1.44 -9.05
C GLY A 76 15.09 -0.27 -9.95
N GLU A 77 14.57 -0.56 -11.14
CA GLU A 77 14.07 0.47 -12.05
C GLU A 77 12.78 1.11 -11.53
N ILE A 78 12.69 2.44 -11.60
CA ILE A 78 11.48 3.20 -11.26
C ILE A 78 11.13 4.21 -12.36
N GLY A 79 9.92 4.76 -12.31
CA GLY A 79 9.37 5.59 -13.38
C GLY A 79 9.35 4.85 -14.73
N LYS A 80 9.72 5.55 -15.80
CA LYS A 80 9.84 4.96 -17.16
C LYS A 80 11.18 4.26 -17.41
N GLY A 81 11.89 3.87 -16.34
CA GLY A 81 13.20 3.20 -16.39
C GLY A 81 14.41 4.14 -16.27
N SER A 82 14.18 5.45 -16.17
CA SER A 82 15.23 6.47 -16.01
C SER A 82 15.73 6.62 -14.57
N GLY A 83 14.91 6.25 -13.58
CA GLY A 83 15.25 6.34 -12.17
C GLY A 83 15.70 5.01 -11.58
N ARG A 84 16.28 5.07 -10.38
CA ARG A 84 16.60 3.90 -9.57
C ARG A 84 16.08 4.10 -8.16
N GLY A 85 15.40 3.08 -7.64
CA GLY A 85 14.73 3.22 -6.37
C GLY A 85 14.04 1.96 -5.88
N VAL A 86 13.14 2.20 -4.93
CA VAL A 86 12.36 1.18 -4.24
C VAL A 86 10.89 1.56 -4.34
N LEU A 87 10.02 0.58 -4.50
CA LEU A 87 8.58 0.76 -4.44
C LEU A 87 8.08 0.47 -3.04
N LEU A 88 7.19 1.34 -2.56
CA LEU A 88 6.43 1.17 -1.34
C LEU A 88 4.96 1.14 -1.73
N HIS A 89 4.27 0.06 -1.41
CA HIS A 89 2.82 0.04 -1.41
C HIS A 89 2.37 -0.08 0.04
N ALA A 90 1.56 0.86 0.51
CA ALA A 90 1.18 0.96 1.91
C ALA A 90 -0.32 1.16 2.03
N MET A 91 -0.90 0.62 3.11
CA MET A 91 -2.28 0.85 3.50
C MET A 91 -2.32 1.60 4.83
N LEU A 92 -2.98 2.75 4.84
CA LEU A 92 -3.19 3.63 5.99
C LEU A 92 -4.61 3.46 6.52
N GLY A 93 -4.76 3.22 7.81
CA GLY A 93 -6.05 3.16 8.50
C GLY A 93 -6.39 4.52 9.12
N LEU A 94 -7.58 5.03 8.77
CA LEU A 94 -8.18 6.22 9.37
C LEU A 94 -9.49 5.83 10.04
N ASP A 95 -9.81 6.53 11.12
CA ASP A 95 -11.14 6.51 11.70
C ASP A 95 -12.12 7.28 10.80
N ALA A 96 -13.21 6.65 10.37
CA ALA A 96 -14.12 7.22 9.38
C ALA A 96 -14.97 8.38 9.93
N GLU A 97 -15.20 8.42 11.24
CA GLU A 97 -16.00 9.46 11.90
C GLU A 97 -15.17 10.72 12.15
N THR A 98 -13.94 10.54 12.64
CA THR A 98 -13.08 11.65 13.09
C THR A 98 -12.05 12.08 12.04
N GLY A 99 -11.76 11.23 11.04
CA GLY A 99 -10.64 11.43 10.12
C GLY A 99 -9.26 11.21 10.74
N GLY A 100 -9.19 10.76 12.00
CA GLY A 100 -7.94 10.52 12.71
C GLY A 100 -7.12 9.39 12.10
N ILE A 101 -5.82 9.62 11.89
CA ILE A 101 -4.90 8.59 11.41
C ILE A 101 -4.56 7.65 12.57
N LEU A 102 -4.88 6.36 12.40
CA LEU A 102 -4.63 5.32 13.40
C LEU A 102 -3.34 4.54 13.14
N GLY A 103 -2.81 4.57 11.91
CA GLY A 103 -1.53 3.99 11.56
C GLY A 103 -1.57 3.13 10.29
N LEU A 104 -0.46 2.46 10.00
CA LEU A 104 -0.34 1.58 8.83
C LEU A 104 -0.94 0.20 9.14
N ALA A 105 -1.74 -0.34 8.22
CA ALA A 105 -2.39 -1.64 8.34
C ALA A 105 -1.56 -2.76 7.73
N ALA A 106 -0.99 -2.52 6.56
CA ALA A 106 -0.21 -3.48 5.80
C ALA A 106 0.60 -2.75 4.73
N GLY A 107 1.57 -3.45 4.14
CA GLY A 107 2.26 -2.94 2.97
C GLY A 107 3.30 -3.90 2.45
N ARG A 108 3.99 -3.43 1.42
CA ARG A 108 5.06 -4.15 0.75
C ARG A 108 6.11 -3.17 0.27
N VAL A 109 7.37 -3.58 0.40
CA VAL A 109 8.52 -2.88 -0.14
C VAL A 109 9.24 -3.82 -1.10
N TRP A 110 9.55 -3.38 -2.31
CA TRP A 110 10.28 -4.19 -3.28
C TRP A 110 11.04 -3.34 -4.31
N THR A 111 11.94 -4.00 -5.03
CA THR A 111 12.65 -3.44 -6.19
C THR A 111 12.25 -4.21 -7.44
N ARG A 112 12.22 -3.55 -8.59
CA ARG A 112 12.03 -4.23 -9.89
C ARG A 112 13.34 -4.84 -10.36
N ASP A 113 13.34 -6.14 -10.65
CA ASP A 113 14.51 -6.88 -11.15
C ASP A 113 14.79 -6.62 -12.65
N GLY A 114 13.96 -5.81 -13.31
CA GLY A 114 14.13 -5.40 -14.70
C GLY A 114 12.82 -5.47 -15.48
N ARG A 115 12.93 -5.40 -16.81
CA ARG A 115 11.77 -5.46 -17.70
C ARG A 115 11.27 -6.89 -17.87
N VAL A 116 9.99 -7.10 -17.62
CA VAL A 116 9.32 -8.37 -17.88
C VAL A 116 9.05 -8.52 -19.39
N THR A 117 9.54 -9.60 -19.98
CA THR A 117 9.38 -9.89 -21.42
C THR A 117 8.05 -10.57 -21.73
N VAL A 118 7.46 -11.29 -20.76
CA VAL A 118 6.18 -11.97 -20.93
C VAL A 118 5.03 -10.94 -20.95
N PRO A 119 4.19 -10.94 -22.00
CA PRO A 119 3.06 -10.03 -22.10
C PRO A 119 2.15 -10.08 -20.88
N HIS A 120 1.69 -8.91 -20.42
CA HIS A 120 0.86 -8.77 -19.21
C HIS A 120 -0.37 -9.71 -19.21
N ARG A 121 -1.04 -9.86 -20.35
CA ARG A 121 -2.25 -10.71 -20.48
C ARG A 121 -2.00 -12.20 -20.27
N HIS A 122 -0.77 -12.69 -20.47
CA HIS A 122 -0.43 -14.11 -20.32
C HIS A 122 0.12 -14.46 -18.94
N ARG A 123 0.31 -13.47 -18.07
CA ARG A 123 0.80 -13.70 -16.71
C ARG A 123 -0.35 -13.96 -15.73
N PRO A 124 -0.19 -14.89 -14.79
CA PRO A 124 -1.10 -14.99 -13.65
C PRO A 124 -1.01 -13.74 -12.78
N LEU A 125 -2.03 -13.47 -11.96
CA LEU A 125 -2.04 -12.29 -11.09
C LEU A 125 -0.84 -12.28 -10.13
N SER A 126 -0.44 -13.44 -9.60
CA SER A 126 0.69 -13.59 -8.69
C SER A 126 2.03 -13.05 -9.23
N GLU A 127 2.19 -12.98 -10.56
CA GLU A 127 3.38 -12.46 -11.24
C GLU A 127 3.23 -11.00 -11.71
N LYS A 128 2.11 -10.35 -11.41
CA LYS A 128 1.84 -8.96 -11.75
C LYS A 128 2.01 -8.08 -10.52
N GLU A 129 2.57 -6.89 -10.74
CA GLU A 129 2.63 -5.87 -9.67
C GLU A 129 1.22 -5.47 -9.19
N SER A 130 0.18 -5.62 -10.03
CA SER A 130 -1.20 -5.35 -9.63
C SER A 130 -1.72 -6.27 -8.51
N GLN A 131 -1.07 -7.42 -8.26
CA GLN A 131 -1.38 -8.28 -7.11
C GLN A 131 -1.31 -7.53 -5.78
N ARG A 132 -0.50 -6.47 -5.68
CA ARG A 132 -0.32 -5.69 -4.44
C ARG A 132 -1.63 -5.13 -3.90
N TRP A 133 -2.54 -4.69 -4.77
CA TRP A 133 -3.85 -4.13 -4.42
C TRP A 133 -4.74 -5.15 -3.69
N LEU A 134 -4.56 -6.43 -4.03
CA LEU A 134 -5.28 -7.54 -3.42
C LEU A 134 -4.54 -8.06 -2.18
N SER A 135 -3.25 -8.37 -2.29
CA SER A 135 -2.50 -8.99 -1.18
C SER A 135 -2.40 -8.08 0.04
N THR A 136 -2.30 -6.76 -0.16
CA THR A 136 -2.18 -5.79 0.94
C THR A 136 -3.49 -5.65 1.69
N ALA A 137 -4.61 -5.59 0.96
CA ALA A 137 -5.94 -5.58 1.57
C ALA A 137 -6.26 -6.89 2.29
N GLU A 138 -5.90 -8.06 1.72
CA GLU A 138 -6.06 -9.36 2.40
C GLU A 138 -5.24 -9.43 3.68
N ALA A 139 -4.00 -8.94 3.68
CA ALA A 139 -3.18 -8.85 4.90
C ALA A 139 -3.82 -7.93 5.95
N ALA A 140 -4.36 -6.79 5.52
CA ALA A 140 -5.01 -5.82 6.41
C ALA A 140 -6.27 -6.37 7.09
N LYS A 141 -7.00 -7.32 6.50
CA LYS A 141 -8.14 -7.99 7.17
C LYS A 141 -7.76 -8.56 8.53
N THR A 142 -6.56 -9.14 8.65
CA THR A 142 -6.09 -9.71 9.93
C THR A 142 -5.87 -8.63 10.98
N VAL A 143 -5.31 -7.49 10.57
CA VAL A 143 -5.02 -6.34 11.45
C VAL A 143 -6.32 -5.64 11.87
N LEU A 144 -7.27 -5.51 10.94
CA LEU A 144 -8.50 -4.76 11.11
C LEU A 144 -9.69 -5.63 11.57
N ARG A 145 -9.46 -6.90 11.94
CA ARG A 145 -10.52 -7.85 12.32
C ARG A 145 -11.44 -7.40 13.46
N GLN A 146 -10.98 -6.48 14.30
CA GLN A 146 -11.76 -5.95 15.42
C GLN A 146 -12.57 -4.70 15.06
N ALA A 147 -12.37 -4.14 13.86
CA ALA A 147 -13.18 -3.04 13.36
C ALA A 147 -14.64 -3.49 13.19
N HIS A 148 -15.57 -2.59 13.46
CA HIS A 148 -16.99 -2.83 13.17
C HIS A 148 -17.22 -2.85 11.65
N MET A 149 -16.49 -2.01 10.91
CA MET A 149 -16.58 -1.94 9.46
C MET A 149 -15.24 -1.45 8.89
N VAL A 150 -14.87 -1.93 7.73
CA VAL A 150 -13.73 -1.45 6.95
C VAL A 150 -14.22 -1.05 5.56
N THR A 151 -13.80 0.12 5.10
CA THR A 151 -13.92 0.51 3.70
C THR A 151 -12.52 0.67 3.14
N GLU A 152 -12.10 -0.30 2.34
CA GLU A 152 -10.88 -0.21 1.57
C GLU A 152 -11.07 0.83 0.45
N ILE A 153 -10.13 1.76 0.33
CA ILE A 153 -10.17 2.84 -0.64
C ILE A 153 -8.89 2.81 -1.48
N SER A 154 -9.05 2.79 -2.79
CA SER A 154 -7.91 2.97 -3.71
C SER A 154 -8.33 3.56 -5.04
N ASP A 155 -7.31 4.05 -5.75
CA ASP A 155 -7.48 4.78 -6.99
C ASP A 155 -7.83 3.87 -8.18
N ARG A 156 -7.78 4.45 -9.38
CA ARG A 156 -8.18 3.78 -10.62
C ARG A 156 -7.25 2.64 -11.03
N GLU A 157 -6.01 2.59 -10.55
CA GLU A 157 -5.10 1.48 -10.85
C GLU A 157 -5.55 0.18 -10.16
N SER A 158 -6.35 0.30 -9.10
CA SER A 158 -6.93 -0.84 -8.39
C SER A 158 -8.21 -1.43 -9.04
N ASP A 159 -8.63 -0.90 -10.20
CA ASP A 159 -9.79 -1.38 -10.98
C ASP A 159 -9.52 -2.79 -11.57
N LEU A 160 -9.66 -3.81 -10.71
CA LEU A 160 -9.28 -5.21 -10.94
C LEU A 160 -10.41 -6.15 -10.53
N TYR A 161 -10.84 -7.06 -11.42
CA TYR A 161 -11.91 -8.02 -11.13
C TYR A 161 -11.59 -8.93 -9.95
N GLU A 162 -10.36 -9.40 -9.86
CA GLU A 162 -9.89 -10.29 -8.78
C GLU A 162 -10.00 -9.62 -7.41
N LYS A 163 -9.77 -8.29 -7.36
CA LYS A 163 -9.98 -7.49 -6.15
C LYS A 163 -11.46 -7.43 -5.79
N TRP A 164 -12.31 -7.11 -6.75
CA TRP A 164 -13.76 -6.99 -6.55
C TRP A 164 -14.43 -8.31 -6.17
N ALA A 165 -13.93 -9.42 -6.70
CA ALA A 165 -14.49 -10.74 -6.44
C ALA A 165 -14.05 -11.34 -5.08
N ARG A 166 -12.89 -10.92 -4.55
CA ARG A 166 -12.28 -11.57 -3.38
C ARG A 166 -12.27 -10.75 -2.10
N LEU A 167 -12.15 -9.43 -2.21
CA LEU A 167 -12.05 -8.59 -1.01
C LEU A 167 -13.38 -8.42 -0.26
N PRO A 168 -14.51 -8.15 -0.93
CA PRO A 168 -15.76 -7.90 -0.23
C PRO A 168 -16.22 -9.10 0.60
N GLU A 169 -16.47 -8.85 1.88
CA GLU A 169 -17.03 -9.81 2.85
C GLU A 169 -17.81 -9.02 3.92
N PRO A 170 -18.62 -9.67 4.77
CA PRO A 170 -19.31 -8.97 5.85
C PRO A 170 -18.33 -8.14 6.70
N GLY A 171 -18.57 -6.83 6.79
CA GLY A 171 -17.72 -5.90 7.53
C GLY A 171 -16.49 -5.38 6.76
N PHE A 172 -16.22 -5.86 5.54
CA PHE A 172 -15.12 -5.36 4.70
C PHE A 172 -15.62 -5.01 3.30
N HIS A 173 -15.65 -3.71 3.00
CA HIS A 173 -16.15 -3.15 1.77
C HIS A 173 -15.04 -2.52 0.94
N ILE A 174 -15.28 -2.31 -0.35
CA ILE A 174 -14.34 -1.66 -1.26
C ILE A 174 -14.96 -0.40 -1.86
N LEU A 175 -14.13 0.62 -2.06
CA LEU A 175 -14.43 1.83 -2.81
C LEU A 175 -13.28 2.05 -3.80
N THR A 176 -13.55 1.76 -5.07
CA THR A 176 -12.58 1.83 -6.16
C THR A 176 -13.03 2.83 -7.20
N ARG A 177 -12.12 3.71 -7.64
CA ARG A 177 -12.39 4.54 -8.81
C ARG A 177 -12.36 3.69 -10.08
N ALA A 178 -13.44 3.64 -10.85
CA ALA A 178 -13.44 2.91 -12.12
C ALA A 178 -12.45 3.55 -13.13
N MET A 179 -11.71 2.71 -13.85
CA MET A 179 -10.82 3.08 -14.96
C MET A 179 -11.37 2.61 -16.30
N VAL A 180 -11.95 1.41 -16.33
CA VAL A 180 -12.45 0.77 -17.54
C VAL A 180 -13.97 0.85 -17.59
N ASP A 181 -14.50 1.19 -18.76
CA ASP A 181 -15.95 1.14 -19.00
C ASP A 181 -16.41 -0.31 -19.24
N ARG A 182 -16.65 -1.01 -18.13
CA ARG A 182 -16.94 -2.45 -18.11
C ARG A 182 -18.36 -2.73 -18.59
N SER A 183 -18.53 -3.85 -19.29
CA SER A 183 -19.86 -4.33 -19.68
C SER A 183 -20.61 -4.87 -18.47
N ILE A 184 -21.87 -4.52 -18.33
CA ILE A 184 -22.75 -5.04 -17.28
C ILE A 184 -23.57 -6.19 -17.86
N ARG A 185 -23.53 -7.33 -17.17
CA ARG A 185 -24.28 -8.53 -17.59
C ARG A 185 -25.78 -8.36 -17.38
N GLU A 186 -26.18 -7.90 -16.20
CA GLU A 186 -27.59 -7.75 -15.82
C GLU A 186 -28.10 -6.36 -16.22
N GLY A 187 -29.21 -6.29 -16.95
CA GLY A 187 -29.74 -5.04 -17.53
C GLY A 187 -29.00 -4.55 -18.79
N GLY A 188 -27.83 -5.13 -19.12
CA GLY A 188 -27.05 -4.79 -20.29
C GLY A 188 -26.36 -3.42 -20.19
N GLY A 189 -25.58 -3.07 -21.23
CA GLY A 189 -24.88 -1.79 -21.31
C GLY A 189 -23.51 -1.77 -20.65
N LYS A 190 -23.09 -0.57 -20.24
CA LYS A 190 -21.75 -0.25 -19.79
C LYS A 190 -21.81 0.42 -18.41
N LEU A 191 -20.73 0.37 -17.64
CA LEU A 191 -20.66 1.00 -16.32
C LEU A 191 -20.97 2.50 -16.38
N SER A 192 -20.53 3.17 -17.45
CA SER A 192 -20.78 4.58 -17.72
C SER A 192 -22.26 4.92 -18.00
N SER A 193 -23.04 3.96 -18.51
CA SER A 193 -24.46 4.14 -18.86
C SER A 193 -25.42 3.41 -17.93
N ALA A 194 -24.87 2.73 -16.92
CA ALA A 194 -25.64 1.95 -15.97
C ALA A 194 -26.55 2.85 -15.13
N PRO A 195 -27.78 2.41 -14.80
CA PRO A 195 -28.66 3.13 -13.90
C PRO A 195 -28.18 2.98 -12.45
N LEU A 196 -27.03 3.58 -12.12
CA LEU A 196 -26.45 3.56 -10.79
C LEU A 196 -27.19 4.53 -9.87
N ARG A 197 -27.42 4.11 -8.63
CA ARG A 197 -27.91 5.01 -7.59
C ARG A 197 -26.75 5.85 -7.06
N MET A 198 -26.90 7.16 -7.10
CA MET A 198 -25.95 8.07 -6.47
C MET A 198 -25.87 7.77 -4.97
N ALA A 199 -24.68 7.42 -4.49
CA ALA A 199 -24.44 7.10 -3.09
C ALA A 199 -24.33 8.36 -2.21
N GLY A 200 -23.93 9.49 -2.80
CA GLY A 200 -23.79 10.78 -2.13
C GLY A 200 -23.00 11.77 -2.98
N THR A 201 -22.85 12.99 -2.47
CA THR A 201 -21.99 14.03 -3.05
C THR A 201 -20.98 14.48 -2.01
N ALA A 202 -19.76 14.78 -2.45
CA ALA A 202 -18.71 15.33 -1.60
C ALA A 202 -18.06 16.52 -2.31
N SER A 203 -17.91 17.63 -1.60
CA SER A 203 -17.11 18.77 -2.05
C SER A 203 -15.64 18.47 -1.76
N VAL A 204 -14.87 18.21 -2.81
CA VAL A 204 -13.42 18.06 -2.70
C VAL A 204 -12.80 19.43 -2.97
N ALA A 205 -12.24 20.05 -1.93
CA ALA A 205 -11.56 21.35 -2.00
C ALA A 205 -10.18 21.23 -2.66
#